data_AF-A0A7S0YU08-F1
#
_entry.id   AF-A0A7S0YU08-F1
#
_cell.length_a   1.000
_cell.length_b   1.000
_cell.length_c   1.000
_cell.angle_alpha   90.00
_cell.angle_beta   90.00
_cell.angle_gamma   90.00
#
_symmetry.space_group_name_H-M   'P 1'
#
loop_
_entity.id
_entity.type
_entity.pdbx_description
1 polymer ?
#
loop_
_entity_poly.entity_id
_entity_poly.type
_entity_poly.pdbx_seq_one_letter_code
_entity_poly.pdbx_strand_id
1 'polypeptide(L)'
;LGWKPRLEPGAAGQLAGGPAWANLGKTNGDLHKTLMGAMALIFFLGANGGLVLTLVQGKPIMESSHFTSAMAGFGLLAAQASLTTRFKTENAATARTTHAFLGSATMAVFFYHAYLGLQLGFEYSK
;
A
#
# COMPACT_ATOMS: atom_id res chain seq x y z
N LEU A 1 28.96 -20.76 0.53
CA LEU A 1 27.74 -21.03 1.32
C LEU A 1 26.58 -21.24 0.36
N GLY A 2 26.26 -22.48 0.02
CA GLY A 2 25.18 -22.83 -0.92
C GLY A 2 23.94 -23.29 -0.15
N TRP A 3 22.99 -22.38 0.06
CA TRP A 3 21.67 -22.76 0.55
C TRP A 3 20.79 -23.08 -0.67
N LYS A 4 20.53 -24.37 -0.90
CA LYS A 4 19.43 -24.82 -1.74
C LYS A 4 18.30 -25.29 -0.81
N PRO A 5 17.13 -24.63 -0.75
CA PRO A 5 16.00 -25.22 -0.08
C PRO A 5 15.56 -26.45 -0.88
N ARG A 6 15.59 -27.62 -0.24
CA ARG A 6 14.95 -28.82 -0.76
C ARG A 6 13.45 -28.58 -0.70
N LEU A 7 12.87 -28.14 -1.81
CA LEU A 7 11.43 -28.07 -1.98
C LEU A 7 10.96 -29.42 -2.50
N GLU A 8 10.46 -30.27 -1.60
CA GLU A 8 9.64 -31.41 -1.97
C GLU A 8 8.38 -30.91 -2.71
N PRO A 9 7.91 -31.58 -3.78
CA PRO A 9 6.64 -31.26 -4.41
C PRO A 9 5.50 -31.49 -3.41
N GLY A 10 4.98 -30.41 -2.81
CA GLY A 10 3.96 -30.44 -1.74
C GLY A 10 4.25 -29.49 -0.57
N ALA A 11 5.48 -28.99 -0.44
CA ALA A 11 5.89 -28.08 0.65
C ALA A 11 5.38 -26.63 0.50
N ALA A 12 4.65 -26.29 -0.56
CA ALA A 12 4.13 -24.94 -0.80
C ALA A 12 3.15 -24.46 0.29
N GLY A 13 2.51 -25.38 1.01
CA GLY A 13 1.66 -25.06 2.17
C GLY A 13 2.42 -24.88 3.49
N GLN A 14 3.69 -25.29 3.57
CA GLN A 14 4.42 -25.40 4.84
C GLN A 14 5.37 -24.23 5.11
N LEU A 15 5.70 -23.43 4.09
CA LEU A 15 6.60 -22.27 4.23
C LEU A 15 5.89 -21.00 4.74
N ALA A 16 4.57 -21.07 4.97
CA ALA A 16 3.77 -20.00 5.56
C ALA A 16 3.43 -20.26 7.04
N GLY A 17 4.32 -20.91 7.80
CA GLY A 17 4.38 -20.86 9.28
C GLY A 17 3.09 -21.12 10.10
N GLY A 18 2.02 -21.66 9.51
CA GLY A 18 0.72 -21.80 10.14
C GLY A 18 -0.23 -22.66 9.30
N PRO A 19 -1.35 -23.13 9.88
CA PRO A 19 -2.28 -24.04 9.21
C PRO A 19 -2.92 -23.38 7.97
N ALA A 20 -3.26 -24.18 6.95
CA ALA A 20 -3.73 -23.70 5.64
C ALA A 20 -4.95 -22.73 5.71
N TRP A 21 -5.78 -22.83 6.75
CA TRP A 21 -6.89 -21.91 6.98
C TRP A 21 -6.44 -20.48 7.33
N ALA A 22 -5.27 -20.30 7.93
CA ALA A 22 -4.79 -18.99 8.37
C ALA A 22 -4.48 -18.06 7.18
N ASN A 23 -4.04 -18.62 6.05
CA ASN A 23 -3.71 -17.88 4.84
C ASN A 23 -4.69 -18.15 3.69
N LEU A 24 -5.83 -18.79 3.96
CA LEU A 24 -6.82 -19.19 2.96
C LEU A 24 -6.22 -20.02 1.80
N GLY A 25 -5.16 -20.81 2.08
CA GLY A 25 -4.39 -21.54 1.07
C GLY A 25 -3.59 -20.68 0.08
N LYS A 26 -3.48 -19.36 0.31
CA LYS A 26 -2.74 -18.42 -0.56
C LYS A 26 -1.36 -18.12 -0.01
N THR A 27 -0.44 -17.73 -0.89
CA THR A 27 0.90 -17.28 -0.48
C THR A 27 0.84 -15.86 0.08
N ASN A 28 1.81 -15.47 0.90
CA ASN A 28 1.92 -14.09 1.39
C ASN A 28 2.01 -13.06 0.25
N GLY A 29 2.62 -13.42 -0.87
CA GLY A 29 2.69 -12.56 -2.06
C GLY A 29 1.32 -12.36 -2.71
N ASP A 30 0.47 -13.39 -2.73
CA ASP A 30 -0.87 -13.29 -3.30
C ASP A 30 -1.84 -12.54 -2.38
N LEU A 31 -1.71 -12.76 -1.06
CA LEU A 31 -2.42 -11.97 -0.06
C LEU A 31 -2.01 -10.50 -0.12
N HIS A 32 -0.70 -10.21 -0.20
CA HIS A 32 -0.20 -8.84 -0.33
C HIS A 32 -0.80 -8.15 -1.56
N LYS A 33 -0.78 -8.76 -2.75
CA LYS A 33 -1.40 -8.18 -3.96
C LYS A 33 -2.90 -7.94 -3.79
N THR A 34 -3.61 -8.90 -3.20
CA THR A 34 -5.05 -8.80 -2.95
C THR A 34 -5.35 -7.63 -2.01
N LEU A 35 -4.59 -7.52 -0.92
CA LEU A 35 -4.71 -6.45 0.06
C LEU A 35 -4.39 -5.09 -0.56
N MET A 36 -3.32 -4.99 -1.36
CA MET A 36 -2.96 -3.72 -2.04
C MET A 36 -4.06 -3.29 -3.03
N GLY A 37 -4.68 -4.22 -3.76
CA GLY A 37 -5.82 -3.92 -4.63
C GLY A 37 -7.03 -3.40 -3.85
N ALA A 38 -7.37 -4.04 -2.72
CA ALA A 38 -8.44 -3.59 -1.85
C ALA A 38 -8.15 -2.20 -1.23
N MET A 39 -6.92 -1.97 -0.77
CA MET A 39 -6.48 -0.69 -0.23
C MET A 39 -6.58 0.43 -1.29
N ALA A 40 -6.15 0.17 -2.52
CA ALA A 40 -6.24 1.14 -3.60
C ALA A 40 -7.70 1.56 -3.88
N LEU A 41 -8.63 0.59 -3.88
CA LEU A 41 -10.06 0.87 -4.03
C LEU A 41 -10.59 1.73 -2.87
N ILE A 42 -10.28 1.37 -1.62
CA ILE A 42 -10.72 2.12 -0.44
C ILE A 42 -10.16 3.54 -0.46
N PHE A 43 -8.89 3.71 -0.82
CA PHE A 43 -8.26 5.04 -0.92
C PHE A 43 -8.88 5.88 -2.02
N PHE A 44 -9.19 5.28 -3.18
CA PHE A 44 -9.89 5.97 -4.25
C PHE A 44 -11.27 6.46 -3.82
N LEU A 45 -12.07 5.60 -3.16
CA LEU A 45 -13.38 5.98 -2.64
C LEU A 45 -13.26 7.04 -1.54
N GLY A 46 -12.28 6.91 -0.64
CA GLY A 46 -12.00 7.90 0.40
C GLY A 46 -11.61 9.26 -0.16
N ALA A 47 -10.77 9.29 -1.20
CA ALA A 47 -10.37 10.53 -1.88
C ALA A 47 -11.59 11.24 -2.48
N ASN A 48 -12.48 10.51 -3.18
CA ASN A 48 -13.73 11.08 -3.70
C ASN A 48 -14.62 11.64 -2.57
N GLY A 49 -14.76 10.91 -1.45
CA GLY A 49 -15.50 11.38 -0.28
C GLY A 49 -14.96 12.69 0.30
N GLY A 50 -13.63 12.80 0.42
CA GLY A 50 -12.97 14.02 0.87
C GLY A 50 -13.17 15.21 -0.09
N LEU A 51 -13.09 14.98 -1.39
CA LEU A 51 -13.37 16.00 -2.41
C LEU A 51 -14.80 16.54 -2.30
N VAL A 52 -15.79 15.63 -2.21
CA VAL A 52 -17.21 16.00 -2.07
C VAL A 52 -17.46 16.77 -0.77
N LEU A 53 -16.89 16.32 0.35
CA LEU A 53 -17.05 17.00 1.64
C LEU A 53 -16.51 18.44 1.57
N THR A 54 -15.31 18.62 1.01
CA THR A 54 -14.65 19.93 0.90
C THR A 54 -15.46 20.88 -0.01
N LEU A 55 -16.01 20.36 -1.11
CA LEU A 55 -16.91 21.08 -2.01
C LEU A 55 -18.21 21.52 -1.31
N VAL A 56 -18.86 20.61 -0.57
CA VAL A 56 -20.10 20.91 0.16
C VAL A 56 -19.87 21.96 1.25
N GLN A 57 -18.70 21.95 1.88
CA GLN A 57 -18.31 22.95 2.89
C GLN A 57 -17.81 24.27 2.31
N GLY A 58 -17.76 24.41 0.97
CA GLY A 58 -17.29 25.64 0.31
C GLY A 58 -15.81 25.94 0.55
N LYS A 59 -14.99 24.92 0.86
CA LYS A 59 -13.57 25.05 1.14
C LYS A 59 -12.74 24.81 -0.14
N PRO A 60 -11.53 25.41 -0.24
CA PRO A 60 -10.63 25.13 -1.35
C PRO A 60 -10.10 23.69 -1.28
N ILE A 61 -10.17 22.97 -2.41
CA ILE A 61 -9.87 21.53 -2.49
C ILE A 61 -8.38 21.22 -2.34
N MET A 62 -7.54 21.99 -3.04
CA MET A 62 -6.12 21.65 -3.25
C MET A 62 -5.18 22.25 -2.19
N GLU A 63 -5.72 23.06 -1.27
CA GLU A 63 -4.90 23.86 -0.33
C GLU A 63 -4.59 23.13 0.98
N SER A 64 -5.33 22.06 1.31
CA SER A 64 -5.11 21.34 2.57
C SER A 64 -3.83 20.49 2.53
N SER A 65 -3.12 20.44 3.66
CA SER A 65 -1.99 19.52 3.86
C SER A 65 -2.42 18.04 3.73
N HIS A 66 -3.67 17.73 4.08
CA HIS A 66 -4.27 16.41 3.87
C HIS A 66 -4.36 16.06 2.37
N PHE A 67 -4.80 16.99 1.52
CA PHE A 67 -4.88 16.76 0.07
C PHE A 67 -3.49 16.55 -0.55
N THR A 68 -2.53 17.43 -0.24
CA THR A 68 -1.18 17.35 -0.83
C THR A 68 -0.44 16.09 -0.40
N SER A 69 -0.56 15.69 0.88
CA SER A 69 -0.03 14.40 1.36
C SER A 69 -0.71 13.20 0.70
N ALA A 70 -2.01 13.26 0.38
CA ALA A 70 -2.70 12.23 -0.37
C ALA A 70 -2.11 12.06 -1.77
N MET A 71 -1.89 13.16 -2.48
CA MET A 71 -1.30 13.14 -3.84
C MET A 71 0.12 12.57 -3.82
N ALA A 72 0.94 12.95 -2.84
CA ALA A 72 2.25 12.36 -2.64
C ALA A 72 2.16 10.85 -2.39
N GLY A 73 1.25 10.42 -1.52
CA GLY A 73 1.00 9.00 -1.23
C GLY A 73 0.57 8.20 -2.47
N PHE A 74 -0.36 8.73 -3.29
CA PHE A 74 -0.77 8.08 -4.53
C PHE A 74 0.36 7.99 -5.56
N GLY A 75 1.18 9.03 -5.68
CA GLY A 75 2.36 9.01 -6.54
C GLY A 75 3.36 7.93 -6.11
N LEU A 76 3.62 7.80 -4.81
CA LEU A 76 4.49 6.76 -4.25
C LEU A 76 3.92 5.36 -4.47
N LEU A 77 2.61 5.15 -4.29
CA LEU A 77 1.94 3.88 -4.59
C LEU A 77 2.09 3.50 -6.07
N ALA A 78 1.87 4.45 -6.98
CA ALA A 78 2.01 4.21 -8.42
C ALA A 78 3.45 3.83 -8.78
N ALA A 79 4.44 4.54 -8.23
CA ALA A 79 5.85 4.22 -8.41
C ALA A 79 6.19 2.81 -7.87
N GLN A 80 5.70 2.47 -6.68
CA GLN A 80 5.91 1.15 -6.06
C GLN A 80 5.25 0.02 -6.84
N ALA A 81 4.05 0.23 -7.38
CA ALA A 81 3.37 -0.74 -8.22
C ALA A 81 4.16 -1.00 -9.51
N SER A 82 4.72 0.05 -10.12
CA SER A 82 5.52 -0.07 -11.34
C SER A 82 6.79 -0.91 -11.15
N LEU A 83 7.41 -0.89 -9.96
CA LEU A 83 8.60 -1.68 -9.64
C LEU A 83 8.36 -3.20 -9.77
N THR A 84 7.13 -3.65 -9.58
CA THR A 84 6.78 -5.09 -9.66
C THR A 84 7.04 -5.67 -11.04
N THR A 85 6.96 -4.85 -12.10
CA THR A 85 7.27 -5.26 -13.49
C THR A 85 8.72 -5.71 -13.66
N ARG A 86 9.62 -5.26 -12.77
CA ARG A 86 11.05 -5.58 -12.81
C ARG A 86 11.43 -6.83 -12.00
N PHE A 87 10.50 -7.44 -11.28
CA PHE A 87 10.78 -8.60 -10.41
C PHE A 87 11.13 -9.90 -11.15
N LYS A 88 10.97 -9.93 -12.47
CA LYS A 88 11.31 -11.07 -13.34
C LYS A 88 12.53 -10.81 -14.23
N THR A 89 13.24 -9.70 -14.02
CA THR A 89 14.42 -9.29 -14.79
C THR A 89 15.71 -9.67 -14.06
N GLU A 90 16.86 -9.50 -14.72
CA GLU A 90 18.18 -9.72 -14.11
C GLU A 90 18.39 -8.87 -12.84
N ASN A 91 17.74 -7.71 -12.75
CA ASN A 91 17.80 -6.79 -11.61
C ASN A 91 16.74 -7.06 -10.52
N ALA A 92 16.15 -8.26 -10.48
CA ALA A 92 15.06 -8.60 -9.58
C ALA A 92 15.40 -8.41 -8.09
N ALA A 93 16.65 -8.68 -7.68
CA ALA A 93 17.08 -8.51 -6.29
C ALA A 93 17.01 -7.05 -5.87
N THR A 94 17.63 -6.14 -6.63
CA THR A 94 17.61 -4.71 -6.39
C THR A 94 16.18 -4.16 -6.42
N ALA A 95 15.38 -4.55 -7.41
CA ALA A 95 13.99 -4.09 -7.54
C ALA A 95 13.13 -4.45 -6.31
N ARG A 96 13.30 -5.67 -5.75
CA ARG A 96 12.57 -6.11 -4.55
C ARG A 96 13.00 -5.35 -3.30
N THR A 97 14.30 -5.10 -3.14
CA THR A 97 14.83 -4.28 -2.04
C THR A 97 14.30 -2.85 -2.12
N THR A 98 14.33 -2.23 -3.31
CA THR A 98 13.77 -0.90 -3.53
C THR A 98 12.27 -0.86 -3.24
N HIS A 99 11.51 -1.85 -3.70
CA HIS A 99 10.07 -1.95 -3.42
C HIS A 99 9.78 -2.04 -1.92
N ALA A 100 10.58 -2.78 -1.16
CA ALA A 100 10.42 -2.90 0.28
C ALA A 100 10.68 -1.56 1.00
N PHE A 101 11.80 -0.89 0.72
CA PHE A 101 12.10 0.42 1.32
C PHE A 101 11.10 1.50 0.92
N LEU A 102 10.75 1.55 -0.37
CA LEU A 102 9.76 2.49 -0.88
C LEU A 102 8.38 2.22 -0.25
N GLY A 103 8.01 0.96 -0.03
CA GLY A 103 6.81 0.55 0.70
C GLY A 103 6.78 1.03 2.14
N SER A 104 7.88 0.85 2.87
CA SER A 104 7.98 1.37 4.23
C SER A 104 7.84 2.90 4.29
N ALA A 105 8.49 3.62 3.37
CA ALA A 105 8.37 5.07 3.29
C ALA A 105 6.95 5.52 2.92
N THR A 106 6.31 4.83 1.96
CA THR A 106 4.93 5.09 1.54
C THR A 106 3.96 4.91 2.72
N MET A 107 4.14 3.87 3.53
CA MET A 107 3.33 3.68 4.73
C MET A 107 3.51 4.80 5.75
N ALA A 108 4.75 5.30 5.96
CA ALA A 108 4.99 6.44 6.84
C ALA A 108 4.23 7.70 6.35
N VAL A 109 4.22 7.96 5.04
CA VAL A 109 3.44 9.05 4.44
C VAL A 109 1.95 8.86 4.69
N PHE A 110 1.40 7.65 4.56
CA PHE A 110 -0.03 7.42 4.83
C PHE A 110 -0.42 7.54 6.30
N PHE A 111 0.45 7.19 7.24
CA PHE A 111 0.21 7.47 8.65
C PHE A 111 0.16 8.98 8.91
N TYR A 112 1.08 9.74 8.33
CA TYR A 112 1.06 11.20 8.44
C TYR A 112 -0.18 11.81 7.75
N HIS A 113 -0.55 11.31 6.57
CA HIS A 113 -1.77 11.71 5.87
C HIS A 113 -3.04 11.45 6.70
N ALA A 114 -3.12 10.30 7.39
CA ALA A 114 -4.23 9.99 8.28
C ALA A 114 -4.29 10.94 9.48
N TYR A 115 -3.14 11.26 10.09
CA TYR A 115 -3.05 12.28 11.14
C TYR A 115 -3.57 13.65 10.65
N LEU A 116 -3.15 14.09 9.47
CA LEU A 116 -3.63 15.34 8.87
C LEU A 116 -5.14 15.31 8.57
N GLY A 117 -5.69 14.16 8.19
CA GLY A 117 -7.13 13.99 7.97
C GLY A 117 -7.94 14.15 9.25
N LEU A 118 -7.47 13.59 10.35
CA LEU A 118 -8.09 13.78 11.68
C LEU A 118 -8.02 15.25 12.11
N GLN A 119 -6.86 15.89 11.92
CA GLN A 119 -6.68 17.31 12.22
C GLN A 119 -7.66 18.18 11.41
N LEU A 120 -7.78 17.94 10.10
CA LEU A 120 -8.68 18.67 9.23
C LEU A 120 -10.16 18.48 9.63
N GLY A 121 -10.53 17.26 10.01
CA GLY A 121 -11.88 16.96 10.51
C GLY A 121 -12.23 17.76 11.76
N PHE A 122 -11.30 17.89 12.71
CA PHE A 122 -11.50 18.71 13.90
C PHE A 122 -11.58 20.20 13.58
N GLU A 123 -10.81 20.69 12.61
CA GLU A 123 -10.85 22.08 12.16
C GLU A 123 -12.21 22.44 11.52
N TYR A 124 -12.79 21.53 10.73
CA TYR A 124 -14.05 21.76 10.02
C TYR A 124 -15.31 21.43 10.84
N SER A 125 -15.14 20.80 12.01
CA SER A 125 -16.23 20.53 12.96
C SER A 125 -16.62 21.73 13.83
N LYS A 126 -15.86 22.84 13.75
CA LYS A 126 -16.12 24.10 14.45
C LYS A 126 -16.91 25.05 13.56
#